data_AF-N6UXD8-F1
#
_entry.id   AF-N6UXD8-F1
#
_cell.length_a   1.000
_cell.length_b   1.000
_cell.length_c   1.000
_cell.angle_alpha   90.00
_cell.angle_beta   90.00
_cell.angle_gamma   90.00
#
_symmetry.space_group_name_H-M   'P 1'
#
loop_
_entity.id
_entity.type
_entity.pdbx_description
1 polymer ?
#
loop_
_entity_poly.entity_id
_entity_poly.type
_entity_poly.pdbx_seq_one_letter_code
_entity_poly.pdbx_strand_id
1 'polypeptide(L)'
;MGEVYNFPTSRPPNAAPETCATAKGEVDLLIGAQAFPRAVLLLARSFIAGYETYPRGAALFATQQRWLLCHAALACHFRVANADGPGLTRRTLAHVALQHGIASRNTAHAFFDEVLKYDVIRSAGGAADGHAAQAVPSPAALSMLIRWYAVHFEALDLVDNGCRAARFLAQPESMLACMQPRVADVLLSSPDVRAPRPFYAIFTWADAGGLLMDRLVAGISPEELAEPNRYQTDVNAISHLARSSGLSRAHTSRKLSAAESIGGMGWSGRRGHSPIWISRGFYEEYAGAQACKLLILNNAFEEATAAIMLASEPNLKPQARSLVSTTY
;
A
#
# COMPACT_ATOMS: atom_id res chain seq x y z
N MET A 1 0.06 -3.84 31.38
CA MET A 1 0.77 -4.97 30.75
C MET A 1 0.00 -5.32 29.50
N GLY A 2 0.58 -5.09 28.31
CA GLY A 2 -0.08 -5.41 27.05
C GLY A 2 0.25 -6.83 26.64
N GLU A 3 -0.77 -7.67 26.48
CA GLU A 3 -0.60 -8.99 25.89
C GLU A 3 -0.03 -8.85 24.48
N VAL A 4 1.13 -9.47 24.27
CA VAL A 4 1.69 -9.68 22.93
C VAL A 4 0.83 -10.75 22.28
N TYR A 5 -0.11 -10.34 21.42
CA TYR A 5 -0.83 -11.26 20.57
C TYR A 5 0.16 -11.88 19.58
N ASN A 6 0.69 -13.06 19.92
CA ASN A 6 1.38 -13.93 18.98
C ASN A 6 0.36 -14.46 17.97
N PHE A 7 0.32 -13.87 16.78
CA PHE A 7 -0.42 -14.47 15.69
C PHE A 7 0.32 -15.72 15.21
N PRO A 8 -0.37 -16.87 15.03
CA PRO A 8 0.25 -18.02 14.40
C PRO A 8 0.70 -17.63 13.00
N THR A 9 1.97 -17.89 12.69
CA THR A 9 2.46 -17.88 11.31
C THR A 9 1.76 -19.02 10.57
N SER A 10 0.58 -18.74 10.02
CA SER A 10 -0.05 -19.66 9.07
C SER A 10 0.89 -19.76 7.87
N ARG A 11 1.53 -20.93 7.75
CA ARG A 11 2.38 -21.31 6.62
C ARG A 11 1.63 -20.96 5.32
N PRO A 12 2.17 -20.10 4.45
CA PRO A 12 1.54 -19.85 3.16
C PRO A 12 1.51 -21.18 2.37
N PRO A 13 0.49 -21.41 1.52
CA PRO A 13 0.53 -22.51 0.59
C PRO A 13 1.79 -22.35 -0.28
N ASN A 14 2.55 -23.44 -0.37
CA ASN A 14 3.83 -23.61 -1.04
C ASN A 14 4.05 -22.64 -2.23
N ALA A 15 4.62 -21.46 -1.98
CA ALA A 15 5.14 -20.61 -3.04
C ALA A 15 6.43 -21.28 -3.55
N ALA A 16 6.49 -21.59 -4.84
CA ALA A 16 7.64 -22.23 -5.44
C ALA A 16 8.92 -21.41 -5.16
N PRO A 17 10.05 -22.06 -4.85
CA PRO A 17 11.30 -21.37 -4.50
C PRO A 17 11.83 -20.43 -5.61
N GLU A 18 11.43 -20.66 -6.87
CA GLU A 18 11.82 -19.83 -8.02
C GLU A 18 11.16 -18.44 -7.99
N THR A 19 9.90 -18.31 -7.59
CA THR A 19 9.17 -17.02 -7.59
C THR A 19 9.72 -16.04 -6.55
N CYS A 20 10.15 -16.54 -5.39
CA CYS A 20 10.71 -15.72 -4.32
C CYS A 20 12.13 -15.22 -4.64
N ALA A 21 12.95 -16.04 -5.31
CA ALA A 21 14.30 -15.66 -5.72
C ALA A 21 14.29 -14.58 -6.82
N THR A 22 13.40 -14.73 -7.82
CA THR A 22 13.22 -13.73 -8.88
C THR A 22 12.71 -12.40 -8.33
N ALA A 23 11.70 -12.43 -7.45
CA ALA A 23 11.17 -11.21 -6.82
C ALA A 23 12.24 -10.47 -6.01
N LYS A 24 13.11 -11.20 -5.30
CA LYS A 24 14.23 -10.61 -4.57
C LYS A 24 15.25 -9.95 -5.52
N GLY A 25 15.56 -10.60 -6.65
CA GLY A 25 16.45 -10.04 -7.67
C GLY A 25 15.92 -8.75 -8.28
N GLU A 26 14.61 -8.67 -8.54
CA GLU A 26 13.95 -7.45 -9.06
C GLU A 26 13.97 -6.32 -8.03
N VAL A 27 13.76 -6.63 -6.75
CA VAL A 27 13.86 -5.66 -5.65
C VAL A 27 15.27 -5.08 -5.57
N ASP A 28 16.29 -5.94 -5.59
CA ASP A 28 17.69 -5.52 -5.52
C ASP A 28 18.09 -4.67 -6.74
N LEU A 29 17.60 -5.02 -7.95
CA LEU A 29 17.80 -4.23 -9.17
C LEU A 29 17.17 -2.84 -9.06
N LEU A 30 15.93 -2.75 -8.57
CA LEU A 30 15.24 -1.48 -8.40
C LEU A 30 15.95 -0.60 -7.37
N ILE A 31 16.38 -1.18 -6.24
CA ILE A 31 17.14 -0.47 -5.21
C ILE A 31 18.49 0.05 -5.74
N GLY A 32 19.14 -0.72 -6.61
CA GLY A 32 20.42 -0.35 -7.23
C GLY A 32 20.35 0.79 -8.25
N ALA A 33 19.15 1.20 -8.69
CA ALA A 33 19.02 2.26 -9.67
C ALA A 33 19.38 3.64 -9.08
N GLN A 34 20.17 4.43 -9.83
CA GLN A 34 20.69 5.73 -9.36
C GLN A 34 19.57 6.70 -8.92
N ALA A 35 18.42 6.67 -9.59
CA ALA A 35 17.29 7.54 -9.30
C ALA A 35 16.39 7.01 -8.15
N PHE A 36 16.57 5.76 -7.70
CA PHE A 36 15.70 5.15 -6.71
C PHE A 36 15.63 5.90 -5.37
N PRO A 37 16.74 6.41 -4.79
CA PRO A 37 16.65 7.20 -3.56
C PRO A 37 15.75 8.44 -3.70
N ARG A 38 15.72 9.07 -4.88
CA ARG A 38 14.82 10.20 -5.17
C ARG A 38 13.37 9.75 -5.26
N ALA A 39 13.10 8.58 -5.81
CA ALA A 39 11.76 7.98 -5.85
C ALA A 39 11.25 7.66 -4.43
N VAL A 40 12.12 7.15 -3.55
CA VAL A 40 11.79 6.91 -2.13
C VAL A 40 11.43 8.22 -1.41
N LEU A 41 12.20 9.30 -1.64
CA LEU A 41 11.88 10.62 -1.08
C LEU A 41 10.57 11.19 -1.63
N LEU A 42 10.31 11.03 -2.93
CA LEU A 42 9.04 11.43 -3.56
C LEU A 42 7.86 10.75 -2.86
N LEU A 43 7.91 9.43 -2.69
CA LEU A 43 6.88 8.67 -1.99
C LEU A 43 6.65 9.19 -0.56
N ALA A 44 7.72 9.29 0.23
CA ALA A 44 7.64 9.72 1.62
C ALA A 44 7.00 11.12 1.76
N ARG A 45 7.44 12.08 0.93
CA ARG A 45 6.92 13.46 0.93
C ARG A 45 5.46 13.52 0.49
N SER A 46 5.10 12.75 -0.53
CA SER A 46 3.72 12.68 -1.02
C SER A 46 2.77 12.01 -0.03
N PHE A 47 3.20 11.02 0.74
CA PHE A 47 2.39 10.44 1.83
C PHE A 47 2.15 11.45 2.95
N ILE A 48 3.16 12.25 3.31
CA ILE A 48 3.01 13.34 4.29
C ILE A 48 2.01 14.39 3.78
N ALA A 49 2.16 14.87 2.54
CA ALA A 49 1.24 15.83 1.95
C ALA A 49 -0.20 15.29 1.86
N GLY A 50 -0.35 13.99 1.55
CA GLY A 50 -1.63 13.30 1.55
C GLY A 50 -2.29 13.26 2.93
N TYR A 51 -1.50 12.97 3.98
CA TYR A 51 -1.98 13.01 5.35
C TYR A 51 -2.43 14.41 5.77
N GLU A 52 -1.67 15.45 5.44
CA GLU A 52 -2.03 16.85 5.76
C GLU A 52 -3.32 17.29 5.06
N THR A 53 -3.56 16.80 3.83
CA THR A 53 -4.75 17.11 3.06
C THR A 53 -5.99 16.36 3.56
N TYR A 54 -5.84 15.09 3.96
CA TYR A 54 -6.97 14.27 4.41
C TYR A 54 -6.61 13.35 5.60
N PRO A 55 -6.43 13.90 6.82
CA PRO A 55 -5.91 13.15 7.97
C PRO A 55 -6.76 11.93 8.34
N ARG A 56 -8.09 12.03 8.20
CA ARG A 56 -9.01 10.93 8.55
C ARG A 56 -8.88 9.72 7.62
N GLY A 57 -8.78 9.95 6.31
CA GLY A 57 -8.53 8.85 5.36
C GLY A 57 -7.13 8.28 5.52
N ALA A 58 -6.13 9.16 5.72
CA ALA A 58 -4.77 8.73 5.94
C ALA A 58 -4.59 7.91 7.24
N ALA A 59 -5.43 8.14 8.26
CA ALA A 59 -5.46 7.32 9.48
C ALA A 59 -5.88 5.85 9.22
N LEU A 60 -6.52 5.54 8.09
CA LEU A 60 -6.78 4.15 7.68
C LEU A 60 -5.47 3.42 7.33
N PHE A 61 -4.46 4.16 6.91
CA PHE A 61 -3.12 3.65 6.59
C PHE A 61 -2.16 3.71 7.79
N ALA A 62 -2.64 4.17 8.95
CA ALA A 62 -1.82 4.38 10.14
C ALA A 62 -1.17 3.08 10.62
N THR A 63 -1.87 1.94 10.48
CA THR A 63 -1.37 0.62 10.89
C THR A 63 -1.40 -0.33 9.71
N GLN A 64 -0.49 -1.31 9.71
CA GLN A 64 -0.46 -2.34 8.69
C GLN A 64 -1.77 -3.14 8.63
N GLN A 65 -2.38 -3.46 9.78
CA GLN A 65 -3.65 -4.19 9.82
C GLN A 65 -4.78 -3.42 9.11
N ARG A 66 -4.96 -2.14 9.43
CA ARG A 66 -6.01 -1.31 8.82
C ARG A 66 -5.74 -1.07 7.34
N TRP A 67 -4.49 -0.86 6.97
CA TRP A 67 -4.08 -0.76 5.56
C TRP A 67 -4.44 -2.03 4.76
N LEU A 68 -4.13 -3.22 5.29
CA LEU A 68 -4.48 -4.48 4.64
C LEU A 68 -6.00 -4.71 4.61
N LEU A 69 -6.74 -4.31 5.64
CA LEU A 69 -8.20 -4.35 5.62
C LEU A 69 -8.80 -3.42 4.55
N CYS A 70 -8.21 -2.24 4.31
CA CYS A 70 -8.61 -1.37 3.20
C CYS A 70 -8.40 -2.05 1.85
N HIS A 71 -7.24 -2.64 1.59
CA HIS A 71 -6.98 -3.35 0.33
C HIS A 71 -7.92 -4.55 0.16
N ALA A 72 -8.20 -5.31 1.23
CA ALA A 72 -9.17 -6.40 1.20
C ALA A 72 -10.59 -5.93 0.88
N ALA A 73 -11.04 -4.82 1.48
CA ALA A 73 -12.36 -4.24 1.22
C ALA A 73 -12.49 -3.76 -0.23
N LEU A 74 -11.47 -3.05 -0.73
CA LEU A 74 -11.40 -2.58 -2.10
C LEU A 74 -11.37 -3.74 -3.11
N ALA A 75 -10.64 -4.82 -2.84
CA ALA A 75 -10.66 -6.02 -3.68
C ALA A 75 -12.05 -6.66 -3.74
N CYS A 76 -12.75 -6.76 -2.59
CA CYS A 76 -14.13 -7.24 -2.57
C CYS A 76 -15.05 -6.36 -3.42
N HIS A 77 -14.87 -5.05 -3.41
CA HIS A 77 -15.64 -4.12 -4.23
C HIS A 77 -15.37 -4.31 -5.73
N PHE A 78 -14.11 -4.27 -6.17
CA PHE A 78 -13.76 -4.35 -7.59
C PHE A 78 -13.99 -5.72 -8.22
N ARG A 79 -14.03 -6.81 -7.44
CA ARG A 79 -14.40 -8.15 -7.95
C ARG A 79 -15.84 -8.24 -8.46
N VAL A 80 -16.76 -7.38 -8.00
CA VAL A 80 -18.14 -7.33 -8.52
C VAL A 80 -18.15 -6.84 -9.97
N ALA A 81 -17.34 -5.83 -10.27
CA ALA A 81 -17.23 -5.26 -11.62
C ALA A 81 -16.68 -6.28 -12.63
N ASN A 82 -15.95 -7.30 -12.16
CA ASN A 82 -15.41 -8.40 -12.96
C ASN A 82 -16.27 -9.69 -12.90
N ALA A 83 -17.51 -9.62 -12.38
CA ALA A 83 -18.44 -10.74 -12.22
C ALA A 83 -17.97 -11.92 -11.31
N ASP A 84 -16.93 -11.72 -10.50
CA ASP A 84 -16.24 -12.79 -9.76
C ASP A 84 -16.51 -12.79 -8.23
N GLY A 85 -17.64 -12.26 -7.74
CA GLY A 85 -17.97 -12.45 -6.32
C GLY A 85 -19.11 -11.65 -5.71
N PRO A 86 -19.42 -11.92 -4.43
CA PRO A 86 -20.58 -11.36 -3.70
C PRO A 86 -20.48 -9.86 -3.35
N GLY A 87 -19.38 -9.21 -3.72
CA GLY A 87 -19.10 -7.81 -3.41
C GLY A 87 -18.65 -7.52 -1.99
N LEU A 88 -18.45 -6.22 -1.71
CA LEU A 88 -18.07 -5.77 -0.39
C LEU A 88 -19.28 -5.78 0.53
N THR A 89 -19.26 -6.69 1.49
CA THR A 89 -20.22 -6.79 2.59
C THR A 89 -19.44 -6.99 3.88
N ARG A 90 -20.09 -6.76 5.02
CA ARG A 90 -19.51 -7.03 6.34
C ARG A 90 -18.97 -8.47 6.46
N ARG A 91 -19.72 -9.44 5.92
CA ARG A 91 -19.36 -10.87 5.93
C ARG A 91 -18.16 -11.19 5.02
N THR A 92 -18.15 -10.64 3.80
CA THR A 92 -17.10 -10.94 2.82
C THR A 92 -15.76 -10.36 3.26
N LEU A 93 -15.75 -9.13 3.81
CA LEU A 93 -14.54 -8.57 4.41
C LEU A 93 -14.03 -9.42 5.59
N ALA A 94 -14.91 -9.83 6.49
CA ALA A 94 -14.51 -10.68 7.63
C ALA A 94 -13.98 -12.05 7.21
N HIS A 95 -14.50 -12.62 6.12
CA HIS A 95 -13.99 -13.85 5.55
C HIS A 95 -12.56 -13.69 5.03
N VAL A 96 -12.30 -12.68 4.18
CA VAL A 96 -10.97 -12.39 3.65
C VAL A 96 -9.98 -12.06 4.77
N ALA A 97 -10.40 -11.24 5.74
CA ALA A 97 -9.57 -10.88 6.88
C ALA A 97 -9.13 -12.10 7.70
N LEU A 98 -10.02 -13.06 7.92
CA LEU A 98 -9.71 -14.30 8.63
C LEU A 98 -8.82 -15.22 7.78
N GLN A 99 -9.14 -15.39 6.50
CA GLN A 99 -8.40 -16.25 5.58
C GLN A 99 -6.92 -15.86 5.50
N HIS A 100 -6.61 -14.56 5.48
CA HIS A 100 -5.25 -14.05 5.40
C HIS A 100 -4.59 -13.77 6.77
N GLY A 101 -5.26 -14.11 7.87
CA GLY A 101 -4.75 -13.86 9.22
C GLY A 101 -4.52 -12.37 9.51
N ILE A 102 -5.32 -11.49 8.92
CA ILE A 102 -5.20 -10.03 9.10
C ILE A 102 -5.84 -9.63 10.44
N ALA A 103 -7.03 -10.17 10.71
CA ALA A 103 -7.82 -9.82 11.89
C ALA A 103 -8.84 -10.92 12.21
N SER A 104 -9.32 -10.94 13.46
CA SER A 104 -10.48 -11.75 13.83
C SER A 104 -11.75 -11.27 13.11
N ARG A 105 -12.79 -12.12 13.04
CA ARG A 105 -14.10 -11.70 12.48
C ARG A 105 -14.67 -10.48 13.21
N ASN A 106 -14.56 -10.43 14.53
CA ASN A 106 -15.08 -9.32 15.33
C ASN A 106 -14.33 -8.01 15.04
N THR A 107 -13.00 -8.09 14.92
CA THR A 107 -12.16 -6.94 14.55
C THR A 107 -12.48 -6.45 13.15
N ALA A 108 -12.65 -7.36 12.18
CA ALA A 108 -12.99 -6.99 10.80
C ALA A 108 -14.40 -6.37 10.70
N HIS A 109 -15.36 -6.88 11.46
CA HIS A 109 -16.70 -6.30 11.57
C HIS A 109 -16.66 -4.90 12.20
N ALA A 110 -15.93 -4.72 13.29
CA ALA A 110 -15.79 -3.41 13.94
C ALA A 110 -15.13 -2.39 12.98
N PHE A 111 -14.10 -2.81 12.24
CA PHE A 111 -13.50 -1.99 11.20
C PHE A 111 -14.51 -1.61 10.11
N PHE A 112 -15.29 -2.57 9.59
CA PHE A 112 -16.34 -2.31 8.60
C PHE A 112 -17.34 -1.24 9.09
N ASP A 113 -17.84 -1.40 10.31
CA ASP A 113 -18.81 -0.47 10.90
C ASP A 113 -18.19 0.92 11.09
N GLU A 114 -16.91 0.99 11.45
CA GLU A 114 -16.15 2.22 11.60
C GLU A 114 -16.00 2.96 10.25
N VAL A 115 -15.55 2.27 9.20
CA VAL A 115 -15.36 2.90 7.88
C VAL A 115 -16.69 3.28 7.22
N LEU A 116 -17.78 2.59 7.55
CA LEU A 116 -19.14 2.99 7.17
C LEU A 116 -19.59 4.25 7.93
N LYS A 117 -19.38 4.29 9.25
CA LYS A 117 -19.72 5.44 10.10
C LYS A 117 -19.01 6.73 9.66
N TYR A 118 -17.78 6.62 9.16
CA TYR A 118 -16.98 7.76 8.72
C TYR A 118 -17.06 8.05 7.22
N ASP A 119 -18.04 7.48 6.51
CA ASP A 119 -18.28 7.73 5.07
C ASP A 119 -17.07 7.39 4.16
N VAL A 120 -16.24 6.45 4.59
CA VAL A 120 -15.18 5.86 3.74
C VAL A 120 -15.82 4.86 2.77
N ILE A 121 -16.85 4.15 3.23
CA ILE A 121 -17.74 3.32 2.41
C ILE A 121 -19.19 3.74 2.65
N ARG A 122 -20.06 3.43 1.69
CA ARG A 122 -21.49 3.76 1.68
C ARG A 122 -22.31 2.54 1.29
N SER A 123 -23.53 2.42 1.79
CA SER A 123 -24.46 1.38 1.31
C SER A 123 -24.84 1.62 -0.15
N ALA A 124 -24.79 0.57 -0.98
CA ALA A 124 -25.01 0.62 -2.42
C ALA A 124 -26.49 0.64 -2.85
N GLY A 125 -27.44 0.42 -1.93
CA GLY A 125 -28.88 0.37 -2.22
C GLY A 125 -29.77 0.39 -0.96
N GLY A 126 -30.97 0.95 -1.09
CA GLY A 126 -31.94 1.21 -0.01
C GLY A 126 -32.54 -0.07 0.59
N ALA A 127 -33.17 0.09 1.76
CA ALA A 127 -33.64 -0.96 2.68
C ALA A 127 -34.62 -2.03 2.12
N ALA A 128 -34.91 -2.05 0.81
CA ALA A 128 -35.93 -2.90 0.21
C ALA A 128 -35.41 -4.29 -0.21
N ASP A 129 -34.12 -4.46 -0.49
CA ASP A 129 -33.63 -5.74 -1.01
C ASP A 129 -32.86 -6.49 0.09
N GLY A 130 -33.45 -7.58 0.60
CA GLY A 130 -32.92 -8.44 1.65
C GLY A 130 -31.58 -9.14 1.36
N HIS A 131 -30.82 -8.68 0.37
CA HIS A 131 -29.41 -9.00 0.21
C HIS A 131 -28.63 -8.23 1.28
N ALA A 132 -27.64 -8.87 1.91
CA ALA A 132 -26.75 -8.18 2.86
C ALA A 132 -26.25 -6.88 2.20
N ALA A 133 -26.59 -5.72 2.79
CA ALA A 133 -26.36 -4.41 2.19
C ALA A 133 -24.92 -4.30 1.68
N GLN A 134 -24.76 -4.32 0.36
CA GLN A 134 -23.46 -4.14 -0.27
C GLN A 134 -22.97 -2.73 0.04
N ALA A 135 -21.66 -2.59 0.24
CA ALA A 135 -21.02 -1.31 0.42
C ALA A 135 -20.13 -0.98 -0.78
N VAL A 136 -20.06 0.30 -1.12
CA VAL A 136 -19.19 0.87 -2.14
C VAL A 136 -18.27 1.91 -1.50
N PRO A 137 -17.01 2.05 -1.95
CA PRO A 137 -16.16 3.15 -1.53
C PRO A 137 -16.82 4.50 -1.83
N SER A 138 -16.63 5.48 -0.95
CA SER A 138 -17.07 6.86 -1.24
C SER A 138 -16.19 7.48 -2.34
N PRO A 139 -16.68 8.53 -3.05
CA PRO A 139 -15.88 9.23 -4.04
C PRO A 139 -14.55 9.75 -3.47
N ALA A 140 -14.54 10.20 -2.22
CA ALA A 140 -13.32 10.66 -1.54
C ALA A 140 -12.31 9.50 -1.33
N ALA A 141 -12.80 8.32 -0.94
CA ALA A 141 -11.96 7.13 -0.78
C ALA A 141 -11.38 6.67 -2.13
N LEU A 142 -12.16 6.70 -3.21
CA LEU A 142 -11.68 6.39 -4.56
C LEU A 142 -10.63 7.40 -5.04
N SER A 143 -10.87 8.70 -4.88
CA SER A 143 -9.89 9.74 -5.23
C SER A 143 -8.56 9.58 -4.49
N MET A 144 -8.63 9.18 -3.21
CA MET A 144 -7.43 8.88 -2.42
C MET A 144 -6.70 7.65 -2.94
N LEU A 145 -7.43 6.59 -3.33
CA LEU A 145 -6.84 5.40 -3.95
C LEU A 145 -6.17 5.73 -5.29
N ILE A 146 -6.83 6.50 -6.15
CA ILE A 146 -6.28 6.97 -7.42
C ILE A 146 -4.97 7.73 -7.19
N ARG A 147 -4.96 8.67 -6.23
CA ARG A 147 -3.74 9.42 -5.88
C ARG A 147 -2.64 8.50 -5.34
N TRP A 148 -3.00 7.50 -4.54
CA TRP A 148 -2.05 6.53 -4.02
C TRP A 148 -1.41 5.72 -5.16
N TYR A 149 -2.16 5.23 -6.14
CA TYR A 149 -1.57 4.57 -7.31
C TYR A 149 -0.71 5.53 -8.15
N ALA A 150 -1.23 6.73 -8.43
CA ALA A 150 -0.53 7.72 -9.23
C ALA A 150 0.87 8.06 -8.68
N VAL A 151 1.01 8.30 -7.38
CA VAL A 151 2.33 8.61 -6.79
C VAL A 151 3.31 7.45 -6.88
N HIS A 152 2.85 6.20 -6.77
CA HIS A 152 3.73 5.05 -6.95
C HIS A 152 4.17 4.91 -8.40
N PHE A 153 3.30 5.22 -9.36
CA PHE A 153 3.69 5.26 -10.75
C PHE A 153 4.62 6.43 -11.08
N GLU A 154 4.43 7.60 -10.49
CA GLU A 154 5.38 8.71 -10.61
C GLU A 154 6.75 8.33 -10.06
N ALA A 155 6.80 7.57 -8.97
CA ALA A 155 8.05 7.05 -8.41
C ALA A 155 8.74 6.04 -9.34
N LEU A 156 7.99 5.14 -9.97
CA LEU A 156 8.52 4.22 -11.00
C LEU A 156 9.02 4.99 -12.23
N ASP A 157 8.20 5.90 -12.74
CA ASP A 157 8.51 6.72 -13.91
C ASP A 157 9.74 7.61 -13.66
N LEU A 158 9.98 8.05 -12.42
CA LEU A 158 11.22 8.75 -12.06
C LEU A 158 12.47 7.86 -12.15
N VAL A 159 12.33 6.55 -11.92
CA VAL A 159 13.45 5.60 -11.95
C VAL A 159 13.82 5.22 -13.37
N ASP A 160 12.82 4.92 -14.21
CA ASP A 160 13.04 4.37 -15.55
C ASP A 160 12.59 5.29 -16.70
N ASN A 161 12.20 6.53 -16.38
CA ASN A 161 11.71 7.53 -17.33
C ASN A 161 10.45 7.07 -18.09
N GLY A 162 9.61 6.28 -17.41
CA GLY A 162 8.34 5.77 -17.92
C GLY A 162 7.20 6.79 -18.01
N CYS A 163 5.99 6.29 -18.27
CA CYS A 163 4.76 7.09 -18.39
C CYS A 163 3.54 6.41 -17.75
N ARG A 164 3.77 5.53 -16.76
CA ARG A 164 2.73 4.76 -16.07
C ARG A 164 1.72 5.68 -15.40
N ALA A 165 2.17 6.76 -14.76
CA ALA A 165 1.29 7.69 -14.06
C ALA A 165 0.30 8.36 -15.03
N ALA A 166 0.81 8.89 -16.15
CA ALA A 166 -0.01 9.52 -17.18
C ALA A 166 -1.01 8.54 -17.80
N ARG A 167 -0.56 7.31 -18.11
CA ARG A 167 -1.42 6.26 -18.68
C ARG A 167 -2.49 5.78 -17.71
N PHE A 168 -2.15 5.64 -16.43
CA PHE A 168 -3.10 5.31 -15.38
C PHE A 168 -4.16 6.40 -15.23
N LEU A 169 -3.74 7.67 -15.16
CA LEU A 169 -4.64 8.81 -14.99
C LEU A 169 -5.54 9.10 -16.20
N ALA A 170 -5.21 8.56 -17.39
CA ALA A 170 -6.07 8.68 -18.56
C ALA A 170 -7.37 7.86 -18.44
N GLN A 171 -7.38 6.80 -17.62
CA GLN A 171 -8.53 5.91 -17.43
C GLN A 171 -8.49 5.21 -16.05
N PRO A 172 -8.50 5.98 -14.95
CA PRO A 172 -8.14 5.47 -13.63
C PRO A 172 -9.14 4.43 -13.10
N GLU A 173 -10.43 4.57 -13.35
CA GLU A 173 -11.46 3.64 -12.87
C GLU A 173 -11.31 2.25 -13.51
N SER A 174 -11.14 2.19 -14.83
CA SER A 174 -10.96 0.93 -15.57
C SER A 174 -9.66 0.25 -15.15
N MET A 175 -8.57 1.02 -15.02
CA MET A 175 -7.30 0.49 -14.53
C MET A 175 -7.43 -0.06 -13.11
N LEU A 176 -8.05 0.68 -12.19
CA LEU A 176 -8.27 0.22 -10.81
C LEU A 176 -9.10 -1.06 -10.74
N ALA A 177 -10.14 -1.19 -11.55
CA ALA A 177 -10.98 -2.39 -11.60
C ALA A 177 -10.19 -3.64 -11.99
N CYS A 178 -9.23 -3.52 -12.90
CA CYS A 178 -8.34 -4.61 -13.29
C CYS A 178 -7.23 -4.86 -12.25
N MET A 179 -6.66 -3.80 -11.69
CA MET A 179 -5.44 -3.87 -10.87
C MET A 179 -5.71 -4.21 -9.41
N GLN A 180 -6.67 -3.54 -8.78
CA GLN A 180 -6.83 -3.55 -7.32
C GLN A 180 -7.04 -4.95 -6.73
N PRO A 181 -7.84 -5.87 -7.33
CA PRO A 181 -7.96 -7.24 -6.83
C PRO A 181 -6.62 -7.98 -6.80
N ARG A 182 -5.83 -7.87 -7.87
CA ARG A 182 -4.52 -8.54 -8.01
C ARG A 182 -3.50 -7.97 -7.03
N VAL A 183 -3.42 -6.64 -6.94
CA VAL A 183 -2.56 -5.96 -5.98
C VAL A 183 -2.91 -6.39 -4.55
N ALA A 184 -4.20 -6.41 -4.20
CA ALA A 184 -4.62 -6.87 -2.88
C ALA A 184 -4.21 -8.32 -2.63
N ASP A 185 -4.41 -9.24 -3.58
CA ASP A 185 -4.03 -10.65 -3.39
C ASP A 185 -2.54 -10.81 -3.08
N VAL A 186 -1.67 -10.08 -3.79
CA VAL A 186 -0.23 -10.11 -3.53
C VAL A 186 0.12 -9.45 -2.18
N LEU A 187 -0.45 -8.28 -1.86
CA LEU A 187 -0.21 -7.60 -0.58
C LEU A 187 -0.66 -8.43 0.63
N LEU A 188 -1.79 -9.13 0.51
CA LEU A 188 -2.36 -9.93 1.59
C LEU A 188 -1.66 -11.28 1.78
N SER A 189 -0.89 -11.75 0.80
CA SER A 189 -0.19 -13.05 0.83
C SER A 189 1.33 -12.94 0.91
N SER A 190 1.94 -11.82 0.52
CA SER A 190 3.38 -11.64 0.47
C SER A 190 4.01 -11.63 1.88
N PRO A 191 4.95 -12.55 2.17
CA PRO A 191 5.68 -12.55 3.45
C PRO A 191 6.46 -11.26 3.68
N ASP A 192 7.07 -10.67 2.65
CA ASP A 192 7.86 -9.44 2.78
C ASP A 192 6.98 -8.23 3.13
N VAL A 193 5.73 -8.23 2.67
CA VAL A 193 4.75 -7.22 3.06
C VAL A 193 4.21 -7.50 4.46
N ARG A 194 3.99 -8.77 4.83
CA ARG A 194 3.30 -9.18 6.06
C ARG A 194 4.21 -9.26 7.28
N ALA A 195 5.49 -9.55 7.10
CA ALA A 195 6.49 -9.75 8.14
C ALA A 195 7.66 -8.77 7.94
N PRO A 196 7.47 -7.48 8.25
CA PRO A 196 8.50 -6.48 8.07
C PRO A 196 9.74 -6.77 8.93
N ARG A 197 10.90 -6.33 8.42
CA ARG A 197 12.20 -6.41 9.09
C ARG A 197 12.23 -5.54 10.37
N PRO A 198 13.18 -5.75 11.30
CA PRO A 198 13.09 -5.23 12.66
C PRO A 198 12.95 -3.70 12.81
N PHE A 199 13.64 -2.88 12.00
CA PHE A 199 13.45 -1.43 12.07
C PHE A 199 12.04 -1.04 11.63
N TYR A 200 11.56 -1.64 10.53
CA TYR A 200 10.21 -1.40 10.01
C TYR A 200 9.12 -1.98 10.93
N ALA A 201 9.41 -3.09 11.63
CA ALA A 201 8.51 -3.77 12.56
C ALA A 201 8.11 -2.89 13.76
N ILE A 202 9.02 -2.06 14.28
CA ILE A 202 8.77 -1.13 15.41
C ILE A 202 7.63 -0.16 15.08
N PHE A 203 7.45 0.17 13.79
CA PHE A 203 6.53 1.19 13.33
C PHE A 203 5.24 0.63 12.70
N THR A 204 5.12 -0.67 12.46
CA THR A 204 4.01 -1.25 11.67
C THR A 204 2.84 -1.80 12.49
N TRP A 205 3.10 -2.38 13.66
CA TRP A 205 2.14 -3.25 14.35
C TRP A 205 1.15 -2.54 15.28
N ALA A 206 1.37 -1.27 15.62
CA ALA A 206 0.41 -0.47 16.40
C ALA A 206 0.56 1.03 16.11
N ASP A 207 -0.56 1.72 15.93
CA ASP A 207 -0.69 3.17 15.72
C ASP A 207 0.05 3.73 14.49
N ALA A 208 -0.03 5.04 14.25
CA ALA A 208 0.47 5.79 13.07
C ALA A 208 1.99 5.76 12.82
N GLY A 209 2.64 4.61 12.98
CA GLY A 209 4.09 4.47 12.85
C GLY A 209 4.57 4.46 11.39
N GLY A 210 3.77 4.01 10.42
CA GLY A 210 4.08 4.20 8.99
C GLY A 210 4.35 5.67 8.68
N LEU A 211 3.46 6.54 9.16
CA LEU A 211 3.57 7.99 9.01
C LEU A 211 4.77 8.61 9.74
N LEU A 212 5.21 8.01 10.86
CA LEU A 212 6.45 8.43 11.52
C LEU A 212 7.68 8.11 10.66
N MET A 213 7.71 6.93 10.01
CA MET A 213 8.78 6.58 9.08
C MET A 213 8.76 7.48 7.85
N ASP A 214 7.59 7.69 7.25
CA ASP A 214 7.41 8.61 6.12
C ASP A 214 7.93 10.00 6.49
N ARG A 215 7.64 10.50 7.70
CA ARG A 215 8.10 11.82 8.14
C ARG A 215 9.61 11.88 8.34
N LEU A 216 10.22 10.85 8.91
CA LEU A 216 11.68 10.78 9.07
C LEU A 216 12.38 10.75 7.71
N VAL A 217 11.91 9.91 6.78
CA VAL A 217 12.50 9.79 5.45
C VAL A 217 12.25 11.03 4.59
N ALA A 218 11.05 11.62 4.64
CA ALA A 218 10.73 12.85 3.91
C ALA A 218 11.64 14.03 4.31
N GLY A 219 12.12 14.02 5.56
CA GLY A 219 13.00 15.03 6.15
C GLY A 219 14.47 14.91 5.77
N ILE A 220 14.89 13.88 5.03
CA ILE A 220 16.27 13.70 4.58
C ILE A 220 16.57 14.70 3.45
N SER A 221 17.72 15.37 3.52
CA SER A 221 18.18 16.22 2.42
C SER A 221 18.60 15.34 1.23
N PRO A 222 18.15 15.63 0.00
CA PRO A 222 18.55 14.86 -1.19
C PRO A 222 20.07 14.79 -1.39
N GLU A 223 20.79 15.83 -0.99
CA GLU A 223 22.25 15.96 -1.08
C GLU A 223 22.98 15.05 -0.07
N GLU A 224 22.32 14.70 1.04
CA GLU A 224 22.87 13.84 2.09
C GLU A 224 22.62 12.35 1.86
N LEU A 225 21.90 11.97 0.80
CA LEU A 225 21.67 10.56 0.45
C LEU A 225 22.97 9.81 0.08
N ALA A 226 24.07 10.53 -0.15
CA ALA A 226 25.40 9.98 -0.38
C ALA A 226 26.16 9.62 0.91
N GLU A 227 25.68 10.02 2.09
CA GLU A 227 26.35 9.77 3.37
C GLU A 227 26.35 8.26 3.73
N PRO A 228 27.49 7.68 4.15
CA PRO A 228 27.67 6.23 4.17
C PRO A 228 26.96 5.50 5.32
N ASN A 229 26.67 6.17 6.44
CA ASN A 229 26.28 5.50 7.69
C ASN A 229 24.96 5.99 8.30
N ARG A 230 24.62 7.27 8.14
CA ARG A 230 23.41 7.87 8.72
C ARG A 230 22.93 9.05 7.88
N TYR A 231 21.63 9.28 7.89
CA TYR A 231 20.97 10.37 7.19
C TYR A 231 20.43 11.36 8.22
N GLN A 232 20.80 12.65 8.16
CA GLN A 232 20.15 13.65 9.00
C GLN A 232 18.73 13.88 8.49
N THR A 233 17.84 14.19 9.41
CA THR A 233 16.47 14.60 9.11
C THR A 233 16.26 16.02 9.61
N ASP A 234 15.34 16.74 8.98
CA ASP A 234 14.85 18.05 9.44
C ASP A 234 14.01 17.97 10.74
N VAL A 235 13.84 16.77 11.32
CA VAL A 235 13.04 16.56 12.53
C VAL A 235 13.87 16.87 13.77
N ASN A 236 13.59 18.02 14.38
CA ASN A 236 14.34 18.54 15.54
C ASN A 236 13.69 18.26 16.91
N ALA A 237 12.44 17.79 16.95
CA ALA A 237 11.72 17.61 18.20
C ALA A 237 10.65 16.51 18.13
N ILE A 238 10.52 15.74 19.21
CA ILE A 238 9.48 14.70 19.36
C ILE A 238 8.07 15.29 19.21
N SER A 239 7.86 16.54 19.67
CA SER A 239 6.58 17.25 19.51
C SER A 239 6.14 17.34 18.07
N HIS A 240 7.09 17.54 17.15
CA HIS A 240 6.78 17.73 15.76
C HIS A 240 6.21 16.44 15.17
N LEU A 241 6.89 15.31 15.39
CA LEU A 241 6.44 13.98 15.01
C LEU A 241 5.10 13.60 15.64
N ALA A 242 4.91 13.90 16.92
CA ALA A 242 3.66 13.61 17.62
C ALA A 242 2.47 14.35 16.97
N ARG A 243 2.64 15.65 16.69
CA ARG A 243 1.60 16.44 16.01
C ARG A 243 1.35 15.96 14.60
N SER A 244 2.40 15.69 13.81
CA SER A 244 2.26 15.26 12.42
C SER A 244 1.61 13.88 12.29
N SER A 245 1.65 13.06 13.34
CA SER A 245 1.07 11.71 13.35
C SER A 245 -0.24 11.57 14.13
N GLY A 246 -0.72 12.65 14.77
CA GLY A 246 -1.89 12.58 15.66
C GLY A 246 -1.67 11.74 16.93
N LEU A 247 -0.42 11.38 17.25
CA LEU A 247 -0.06 10.57 18.40
C LEU A 247 0.26 11.43 19.63
N SER A 248 0.10 10.84 20.82
CA SER A 248 0.59 11.49 22.03
C SER A 248 2.12 11.53 22.05
N ARG A 249 2.70 12.60 22.63
CA ARG A 249 4.16 12.74 22.80
C ARG A 249 4.78 11.52 23.50
N ALA A 250 4.11 10.98 24.52
CA ALA A 250 4.58 9.81 25.25
C ALA A 250 4.62 8.56 24.35
N HIS A 251 3.60 8.37 23.52
CA HIS A 251 3.56 7.26 22.57
C HIS A 251 4.65 7.39 21.51
N THR A 252 4.79 8.56 20.87
CA THR A 252 5.86 8.83 19.90
C THR A 252 7.24 8.60 20.52
N SER A 253 7.49 9.13 21.72
CA SER A 253 8.76 8.95 22.44
C SER A 253 9.11 7.47 22.66
N ARG A 254 8.13 6.62 23.02
CA ARG A 254 8.36 5.19 23.19
C ARG A 254 8.80 4.51 21.89
N LYS A 255 8.16 4.83 20.76
CA LYS A 255 8.56 4.28 19.45
C LYS A 255 9.97 4.70 19.05
N LEU A 256 10.31 5.98 19.20
CA LEU A 256 11.66 6.47 18.90
C LEU A 256 12.71 5.83 19.82
N SER A 257 12.38 5.63 21.11
CA SER A 257 13.29 4.96 22.05
C SER A 257 13.52 3.50 21.69
N ALA A 258 12.50 2.79 21.20
CA ALA A 258 12.64 1.42 20.72
C ALA A 258 13.54 1.38 19.47
N ALA A 259 13.34 2.27 18.50
CA ALA A 259 14.18 2.36 17.32
C ALA A 259 15.64 2.75 17.64
N GLU A 260 15.84 3.67 18.59
CA GLU A 260 17.15 4.05 19.13
C GLU A 260 17.85 2.87 19.80
N SER A 261 17.12 2.04 20.56
CA SER A 261 17.70 0.89 21.30
C SER A 261 18.30 -0.20 20.40
N ILE A 262 17.87 -0.28 19.14
CA ILE A 262 18.41 -1.21 18.14
C ILE A 262 19.32 -0.50 17.11
N GLY A 263 19.71 0.75 17.39
CA GLY A 263 20.63 1.53 16.55
C GLY A 263 19.99 2.09 15.27
N GLY A 264 18.66 2.09 15.16
CA GLY A 264 17.95 2.50 13.94
C GLY A 264 17.93 4.00 13.72
N MET A 265 18.07 4.77 14.80
CA MET A 265 18.06 6.22 14.80
C MET A 265 18.76 6.77 16.04
N GLY A 266 18.98 8.08 16.06
CA GLY A 266 19.42 8.80 17.25
C GLY A 266 19.32 10.31 17.07
N TRP A 267 20.05 11.03 17.91
CA TRP A 267 20.05 12.50 17.95
C TRP A 267 21.45 13.02 17.62
N SER A 268 21.54 14.12 16.87
CA SER A 268 22.84 14.75 16.55
C SER A 268 23.48 15.45 17.75
N GLY A 269 22.73 15.57 18.85
CA GLY A 269 23.15 16.23 20.08
C GLY A 269 22.26 15.80 21.24
N ARG A 270 21.72 16.78 21.98
CA ARG A 270 20.86 16.50 23.14
C ARG A 270 19.59 15.76 22.71
N ARG A 271 19.39 14.57 23.29
CA ARG A 271 18.20 13.74 23.10
C ARG A 271 16.91 14.55 23.26
N GLY A 272 16.03 14.48 22.26
CA GLY A 272 14.73 15.18 22.25
C GLY A 272 14.77 16.65 21.82
N HIS A 273 15.97 17.24 21.65
CA HIS A 273 16.19 18.67 21.44
C HIS A 273 17.23 18.96 20.34
N SER A 274 17.53 18.00 19.48
CA SER A 274 18.47 18.13 18.37
C SER A 274 17.88 17.45 17.14
N PRO A 275 18.44 17.65 15.93
CA PRO A 275 17.98 16.90 14.77
C PRO A 275 18.07 15.39 15.02
N ILE A 276 17.11 14.65 14.47
CA ILE A 276 17.13 13.20 14.45
C ILE A 276 17.93 12.77 13.22
N TRP A 277 18.74 11.74 13.39
CA TRP A 277 19.30 10.99 12.27
C TRP A 277 18.72 9.58 12.26
N ILE A 278 18.59 8.98 11.07
CA ILE A 278 18.29 7.56 10.90
C ILE A 278 19.51 6.82 10.38
N SER A 279 19.69 5.57 10.78
CA SER A 279 20.77 4.71 10.28
C SER A 279 20.55 4.31 8.81
N ARG A 280 21.63 3.91 8.14
CA ARG A 280 21.54 3.30 6.81
C ARG A 280 20.60 2.09 6.79
N GLY A 281 20.72 1.18 7.76
CA GLY A 281 19.88 -0.02 7.82
C GLY A 281 18.38 0.29 7.98
N PHE A 282 18.03 1.33 8.74
CA PHE A 282 16.65 1.80 8.81
C PHE A 282 16.15 2.26 7.44
N TYR A 283 16.94 3.08 6.76
CA TYR A 283 16.58 3.59 5.44
C TYR A 283 16.46 2.45 4.42
N GLU A 284 17.39 1.50 4.40
CA GLU A 284 17.36 0.34 3.51
C GLU A 284 16.13 -0.55 3.73
N GLU A 285 15.72 -0.78 4.99
CA GLU A 285 14.47 -1.50 5.26
C GLU A 285 13.23 -0.74 4.77
N TYR A 286 13.20 0.58 4.97
CA TYR A 286 12.12 1.42 4.45
C TYR A 286 12.09 1.39 2.91
N ALA A 287 13.24 1.59 2.28
CA ALA A 287 13.41 1.61 0.84
C ALA A 287 13.05 0.26 0.20
N GLY A 288 13.47 -0.85 0.81
CA GLY A 288 13.09 -2.20 0.40
C GLY A 288 11.59 -2.44 0.49
N ALA A 289 10.93 -1.98 1.56
CA ALA A 289 9.48 -2.07 1.66
C ALA A 289 8.75 -1.26 0.57
N GLN A 290 9.30 -0.11 0.16
CA GLN A 290 8.75 0.66 -0.97
C GLN A 290 9.04 -0.01 -2.31
N ALA A 291 10.24 -0.56 -2.53
CA ALA A 291 10.59 -1.31 -3.73
C ALA A 291 9.63 -2.49 -3.96
N CYS A 292 9.37 -3.28 -2.92
CA CYS A 292 8.40 -4.39 -3.00
C CYS A 292 7.02 -3.89 -3.44
N LYS A 293 6.51 -2.79 -2.87
CA LYS A 293 5.22 -2.22 -3.27
C LYS A 293 5.25 -1.75 -4.73
N LEU A 294 6.31 -1.06 -5.14
CA LEU A 294 6.44 -0.54 -6.50
C LEU A 294 6.42 -1.68 -7.54
N LEU A 295 7.10 -2.79 -7.28
CA LEU A 295 7.08 -3.95 -8.19
C LEU A 295 5.71 -4.62 -8.26
N ILE A 296 5.02 -4.78 -7.13
CA ILE A 296 3.63 -5.29 -7.10
C ILE A 296 2.72 -4.42 -7.98
N LEU A 297 2.88 -3.10 -7.89
CA LEU A 297 2.09 -2.15 -8.65
C LEU A 297 2.48 -2.13 -10.13
N ASN A 298 3.77 -2.25 -10.45
CA ASN A 298 4.26 -2.32 -11.83
C ASN A 298 3.68 -3.54 -12.54
N ASN A 299 3.78 -4.73 -11.93
CA ASN A 299 3.30 -5.97 -12.54
C ASN A 299 1.79 -5.91 -12.77
N ALA A 300 1.04 -5.42 -11.79
CA ALA A 300 -0.41 -5.22 -11.95
C ALA A 300 -0.75 -4.20 -13.06
N PHE A 301 0.06 -3.15 -13.24
CA PHE A 301 -0.14 -2.16 -14.29
C PHE A 301 0.07 -2.76 -15.69
N GLU A 302 1.14 -3.54 -15.86
CA GLU A 302 1.46 -4.22 -17.13
C GLU A 302 0.35 -5.21 -17.50
N GLU A 303 -0.09 -6.03 -16.55
CA GLU A 303 -1.18 -6.98 -16.74
C GLU A 303 -2.52 -6.29 -17.06
N ALA A 304 -2.87 -5.23 -16.34
CA ALA A 304 -4.11 -4.47 -16.59
C ALA A 304 -4.09 -3.79 -17.95
N THR A 305 -2.94 -3.23 -18.34
CA THR A 305 -2.73 -2.66 -19.67
C THR A 305 -2.98 -3.69 -20.75
N ALA A 306 -2.36 -4.88 -20.64
CA ALA A 306 -2.52 -5.95 -21.61
C ALA A 306 -3.98 -6.41 -21.72
N ALA A 307 -4.66 -6.58 -20.58
CA ALA A 307 -6.07 -6.96 -20.54
C ALA A 307 -6.99 -5.93 -21.21
N ILE A 308 -6.78 -4.64 -20.97
CA ILE A 308 -7.59 -3.57 -21.57
C ILE A 308 -7.35 -3.46 -23.07
N MET A 309 -6.10 -3.65 -23.53
CA MET A 309 -5.78 -3.66 -24.96
C MET A 309 -6.48 -4.82 -25.67
N LEU A 310 -6.44 -6.03 -25.11
CA LEU A 310 -7.13 -7.21 -25.65
C LEU A 310 -8.66 -7.03 -25.68
N ALA A 311 -9.25 -6.40 -24.66
CA ALA A 311 -10.67 -6.11 -24.63
C ALA A 311 -11.11 -5.04 -25.66
N SER A 312 -10.16 -4.23 -26.14
CA SER A 312 -10.40 -3.17 -27.13
C SER A 312 -10.25 -3.65 -28.58
N GLU A 313 -9.75 -4.88 -28.81
CA GLU A 313 -9.65 -5.45 -30.16
C GLU A 313 -11.04 -5.86 -30.68
N PRO A 314 -11.48 -5.36 -31.86
CA PRO A 314 -12.75 -5.77 -32.43
C PRO A 314 -12.68 -7.25 -32.84
N ASN A 315 -13.59 -8.04 -32.29
CA ASN A 315 -13.77 -9.46 -32.57
C ASN A 315 -13.95 -9.69 -34.09
N LEU A 316 -12.87 -10.01 -34.80
CA LEU A 316 -12.88 -10.36 -36.23
C LEU A 316 -13.61 -11.69 -36.39
N LYS A 317 -14.92 -11.62 -36.66
CA LYS A 317 -15.70 -12.79 -37.08
C LYS A 317 -15.03 -13.44 -38.29
N PRO A 318 -14.93 -14.78 -38.36
CA PRO A 318 -14.41 -15.45 -39.54
C PRO A 318 -15.36 -15.16 -40.72
N GLN A 319 -14.83 -14.57 -41.79
CA GLN A 319 -15.58 -14.39 -43.02
C GLN A 319 -15.96 -15.77 -43.56
N ALA A 320 -17.27 -16.02 -43.63
CA ALA A 320 -17.80 -17.19 -44.31
C ALA A 320 -17.31 -17.19 -45.76
N ARG A 321 -16.54 -18.22 -46.13
CA ARG A 321 -16.19 -18.49 -47.52
C ARG A 321 -17.48 -18.62 -48.32
N SER A 322 -17.69 -17.66 -49.23
CA SER A 322 -18.71 -17.76 -50.28
C SER A 322 -18.38 -18.99 -51.13
N LEU A 323 -19.23 -20.01 -51.05
CA LEU A 323 -19.27 -21.09 -52.02
C LEU A 323 -19.86 -20.52 -53.31
N VAL A 324 -18.99 -20.24 -54.28
CA VAL A 324 -19.39 -19.98 -55.66
C VAL A 324 -19.94 -21.30 -56.21
N SER A 325 -21.26 -21.37 -56.33
CA SER A 325 -21.94 -22.43 -57.08
C SER A 325 -21.75 -22.16 -58.57
N THR A 326 -20.86 -22.90 -59.21
CA THR A 326 -20.83 -23.03 -60.67
C THR A 326 -21.78 -24.16 -61.03
N THR A 327 -22.90 -23.84 -61.68
CA THR A 327 -23.74 -24.82 -62.37
C THR A 327 -23.77 -24.48 -63.85
N TYR A 328 -23.52 -25.51 -64.66
CA TYR A 328 -23.66 -25.58 -66.11
C TYR A 328 -25.05 -25.19 -66.60
#